data_AF-A0A518DZL3-F1
#
_entry.id   AF-A0A518DZL3-F1
#
_cell.length_a   1.000
_cell.length_b   1.000
_cell.length_c   1.000
_cell.angle_alpha   90.00
_cell.angle_beta   90.00
_cell.angle_gamma   90.00
#
_symmetry.space_group_name_H-M   'P 1'
#
loop_
_entity.id
_entity.type
_entity.pdbx_description
1 polymer ?
#
loop_
_entity_poly.entity_id
_entity_poly.type
_entity_poly.pdbx_seq_one_letter_code
_entity_poly.pdbx_strand_id
1 'polypeptide(L)'
;MGQFLFLAPNPERLPPRAVERAYLAGMEGVPWQSRNREVDGQLSFHREISESGNLFMPWLVAGRGEVLLSTASLMERPRPYHLTIELARGALNRLRNQWANWKAAGLRTSPQLPELVQETTRLFFQAVTDASDAAESDAQRCIALTLDAIDLLAADYSQQVLQIRHQSAPKLATLLGCNTEIKPLNKAETEQFLATFNLAATPLCWKSIEENAGERDWTAVDQQIQWCRNQGLKVCAGPLLRIDSHDLPDWIYLWDDDFENIQSCVIQQVQAAVKRYIGSVHIWNCAAGLNLAGDLTLSEEQKLKLAVTAIDAVREVDRKAPLIITFDQPWAEYLRTEAFDLSPLHFADALIRADLGIAGIGLEINLGYSPRGSLFRDPLEFSQQIDRWAVLGLPLILFLTVPSSNTPDPNSRRNCQVHLGDKSWTPEDQRDLVERLVPLLISKQSVHGLVWSQRCDANPHEFPHGGLFDAQHEPKPALESLRSLREKHLN
;
A
#
# COMPACT_ATOMS: atom_id res chain seq x y z
N MET A 1 -17.70 -20.96 17.07
CA MET A 1 -16.78 -19.90 17.56
C MET A 1 -15.40 -20.50 17.68
N GLY A 2 -14.48 -20.05 16.82
CA GLY A 2 -13.09 -20.49 16.83
C GLY A 2 -12.23 -19.66 17.78
N GLN A 3 -11.23 -20.29 18.39
CA GLN A 3 -10.29 -19.65 19.31
C GLN A 3 -8.85 -20.09 19.05
N PHE A 4 -7.97 -19.10 18.92
CA PHE A 4 -6.52 -19.30 18.89
C PHE A 4 -5.91 -18.73 20.16
N LEU A 5 -4.99 -19.50 20.75
CA LEU A 5 -4.33 -19.17 22.00
C LEU A 5 -2.82 -19.18 21.80
N PHE A 6 -2.14 -18.14 22.28
CA PHE A 6 -0.69 -18.00 22.18
C PHE A 6 -0.07 -17.60 23.51
N LEU A 7 1.11 -18.13 23.81
CA LEU A 7 2.00 -17.64 24.85
C LEU A 7 3.00 -16.67 24.20
N ALA A 8 3.10 -15.47 24.75
CA ALA A 8 4.08 -14.47 24.36
C ALA A 8 5.09 -14.30 25.51
N PRO A 9 6.14 -15.13 25.58
CA PRO A 9 7.08 -15.11 26.71
C PRO A 9 7.90 -13.80 26.80
N ASN A 10 8.04 -13.09 25.68
CA ASN A 10 8.76 -11.82 25.56
C ASN A 10 7.80 -10.70 25.12
N PRO A 11 6.96 -10.17 26.03
CA PRO A 11 6.03 -9.10 25.70
C PRO A 11 6.74 -7.83 25.24
N GLU A 12 8.02 -7.63 25.56
CA GLU A 12 8.82 -6.50 25.07
C GLU A 12 9.07 -6.54 23.56
N ARG A 13 8.85 -7.68 22.89
CA ARG A 13 8.87 -7.76 21.42
C ARG A 13 7.56 -7.35 20.77
N LEU A 14 6.49 -7.20 21.55
CA LEU A 14 5.22 -6.70 21.09
C LEU A 14 5.26 -5.18 21.10
N PRO A 15 5.20 -4.51 19.94
CA PRO A 15 5.11 -3.06 19.93
C PRO A 15 3.80 -2.58 20.57
N PRO A 16 3.68 -1.29 20.92
CA PRO A 16 2.45 -0.74 21.48
C PRO A 16 1.22 -1.11 20.64
N ARG A 17 0.14 -1.53 21.31
CA ARG A 17 -1.13 -1.96 20.69
C ARG A 17 -0.97 -3.07 19.63
N ALA A 18 0.07 -3.90 19.68
CA ALA A 18 0.28 -4.97 18.71
C ALA A 18 -0.91 -5.94 18.63
N VAL A 19 -1.51 -6.28 19.77
CA VAL A 19 -2.67 -7.19 19.87
C VAL A 19 -3.90 -6.62 19.15
N GLU A 20 -4.11 -5.30 19.21
CA GLU A 20 -5.21 -4.62 18.50
C GLU A 20 -4.97 -4.51 16.99
N ARG A 21 -3.71 -4.54 16.57
CA ARG A 21 -3.29 -4.44 15.17
C ARG A 21 -3.15 -5.82 14.50
N ALA A 22 -3.09 -6.88 15.29
CA ALA A 22 -3.01 -8.24 14.81
C ALA A 22 -4.34 -8.76 14.27
N TYR A 23 -4.27 -9.71 13.34
CA TYR A 23 -5.45 -10.32 12.73
C TYR A 23 -5.18 -11.77 12.33
N LEU A 24 -6.25 -12.55 12.26
CA LEU A 24 -6.21 -13.89 11.66
C LEU A 24 -6.65 -13.80 10.20
N ALA A 25 -6.10 -14.64 9.34
CA ALA A 25 -6.58 -14.79 7.97
C ALA A 25 -6.52 -16.25 7.52
N GLY A 26 -7.40 -16.61 6.59
CA GLY A 26 -7.43 -17.93 5.94
C GLY A 26 -6.47 -18.03 4.77
N MET A 27 -6.67 -19.05 3.92
CA MET A 27 -5.87 -19.25 2.71
C MET A 27 -5.94 -18.08 1.73
N GLU A 28 -7.07 -17.36 1.71
CA GLU A 28 -7.26 -16.16 0.89
C GLU A 28 -6.43 -14.97 1.37
N GLY A 29 -5.88 -15.02 2.60
CA GLY A 29 -5.12 -13.94 3.20
C GLY A 29 -5.91 -12.65 3.39
N VAL A 30 -7.25 -12.74 3.47
CA VAL A 30 -8.14 -11.65 3.85
C VAL A 30 -8.31 -11.68 5.37
N PRO A 31 -8.09 -10.55 6.08
CA PRO A 31 -8.27 -10.47 7.52
C PRO A 31 -9.70 -10.81 7.93
N TRP A 32 -9.83 -11.63 8.98
CA TRP A 32 -11.10 -11.89 9.64
C TRP A 32 -11.30 -10.92 10.80
N GLN A 33 -12.54 -10.50 10.99
CA GLN A 33 -12.93 -9.80 12.21
C GLN A 33 -12.76 -10.72 13.42
N SER A 34 -12.01 -10.26 14.43
CA SER A 34 -11.76 -11.03 15.64
C SER A 34 -11.74 -10.16 16.89
N ARG A 35 -12.12 -10.75 18.03
CA ARG A 35 -11.94 -10.14 19.35
C ARG A 35 -10.60 -10.60 19.90
N ASN A 36 -9.67 -9.65 19.99
CA ASN A 36 -8.31 -9.91 20.44
C ASN A 36 -8.17 -9.47 21.89
N ARG A 37 -7.59 -10.32 22.74
CA ARG A 37 -7.36 -10.01 24.15
C ARG A 37 -6.03 -10.56 24.61
N GLU A 38 -5.39 -9.82 25.50
CA GLU A 38 -4.23 -10.24 26.26
C GLU A 38 -4.63 -10.35 27.73
N VAL A 39 -4.39 -11.51 28.33
CA VAL A 39 -4.65 -11.78 29.76
C VAL A 39 -3.50 -12.61 30.29
N ASP A 40 -2.84 -12.15 31.35
CA ASP A 40 -1.77 -12.87 32.06
C ASP A 40 -0.65 -13.43 31.15
N GLY A 41 -0.23 -12.66 30.13
CA GLY A 41 0.82 -13.06 29.16
C GLY A 41 0.36 -14.06 28.10
N GLN A 42 -0.93 -14.38 28.07
CA GLN A 42 -1.56 -15.20 27.05
C GLN A 42 -2.39 -14.32 26.10
N LEU A 43 -2.13 -14.47 24.80
CA LEU A 43 -2.92 -13.83 23.75
C LEU A 43 -4.04 -14.76 23.30
N SER A 44 -5.23 -14.21 23.14
CA SER A 44 -6.41 -14.92 22.66
C SER A 44 -7.06 -14.16 21.52
N PHE A 45 -7.33 -14.89 20.44
CA PHE A 45 -7.99 -14.38 19.24
C PHE A 45 -9.26 -15.19 19.03
N HIS A 46 -10.41 -14.54 19.19
CA HIS A 46 -11.72 -15.18 19.12
C HIS A 46 -12.50 -14.72 17.89
N ARG A 47 -13.17 -15.65 17.22
CA ARG A 47 -13.97 -15.37 16.02
C ARG A 47 -15.18 -16.28 15.91
N GLU A 48 -16.11 -15.93 15.03
CA GLU A 48 -17.35 -16.69 14.86
C GLU A 48 -17.14 -18.01 14.11
N ILE A 49 -16.32 -17.98 13.06
CA ILE A 49 -15.96 -19.11 12.19
C ILE A 49 -14.94 -20.04 12.88
N SER A 50 -15.02 -21.36 12.65
CA SER A 50 -14.07 -22.36 13.18
C SER A 50 -13.37 -23.11 12.04
N GLU A 51 -12.11 -22.74 11.79
CA GLU A 51 -11.27 -23.19 10.66
C GLU A 51 -9.77 -23.04 11.01
N SER A 52 -8.87 -23.58 10.20
CA SER A 52 -7.44 -23.27 10.33
C SER A 52 -7.12 -21.88 9.77
N GLY A 53 -6.13 -21.19 10.34
CA GLY A 53 -5.73 -19.86 9.88
C GLY A 53 -4.31 -19.47 10.28
N ASN A 54 -3.84 -18.37 9.71
CA ASN A 54 -2.56 -17.77 9.99
C ASN A 54 -2.79 -16.54 10.88
N LEU A 55 -1.97 -16.39 11.93
CA LEU A 55 -1.93 -15.15 12.71
C LEU A 55 -0.92 -14.19 12.07
N PHE A 56 -1.35 -12.96 11.81
CA PHE A 56 -0.51 -11.84 11.42
C PHE A 56 -0.34 -10.91 12.62
N MET A 57 0.90 -10.69 13.05
CA MET A 57 1.25 -9.99 14.29
C MET A 57 2.38 -8.98 14.04
N PRO A 58 2.20 -7.69 14.39
CA PRO A 58 3.32 -6.75 14.46
C PRO A 58 4.35 -7.24 15.47
N TRP A 59 5.62 -7.28 15.08
CA TRP A 59 6.69 -7.84 15.89
C TRP A 59 7.96 -6.99 15.78
N LEU A 60 8.61 -6.72 16.91
CA LEU A 60 9.89 -6.02 16.95
C LEU A 60 11.03 -6.97 16.63
N VAL A 61 11.68 -6.76 15.48
CA VAL A 61 12.85 -7.52 15.07
C VAL A 61 14.11 -6.68 15.28
N ALA A 62 15.10 -7.26 15.96
CA ALA A 62 16.37 -6.61 16.22
C ALA A 62 17.03 -6.15 14.91
N GLY A 63 17.46 -4.88 14.86
CA GLY A 63 18.07 -4.25 13.68
C GLY A 63 17.09 -3.84 12.57
N ARG A 64 15.81 -4.23 12.64
CA ARG A 64 14.80 -3.95 11.61
C ARG A 64 13.62 -3.10 12.10
N GLY A 65 13.36 -3.08 13.41
CA GLY A 65 12.20 -2.40 13.98
C GLY A 65 10.94 -3.25 13.87
N GLU A 66 9.78 -2.60 13.82
CA GLU A 66 8.48 -3.26 13.69
C GLU A 66 8.27 -3.83 12.28
N VAL A 67 7.97 -5.13 12.19
CA VAL A 67 7.59 -5.82 10.95
C VAL A 67 6.36 -6.69 11.22
N LEU A 68 5.41 -6.71 10.29
CA LEU A 68 4.29 -7.67 10.34
C LEU A 68 4.79 -9.06 9.97
N LEU A 69 4.75 -9.98 10.94
CA LEU A 69 5.09 -11.39 10.73
C LEU A 69 3.81 -12.22 10.69
N SER A 70 3.88 -13.37 10.02
CA SER A 70 2.79 -14.34 9.98
C SER A 70 3.24 -15.71 10.46
N THR A 71 2.35 -16.43 11.14
CA THR A 71 2.55 -17.85 11.45
C THR A 71 2.33 -18.70 10.20
N ALA A 72 2.69 -19.99 10.27
CA ALA A 72 2.12 -20.98 9.36
C ALA A 72 0.61 -21.17 9.66
N SER A 73 -0.09 -21.93 8.82
CA SER A 73 -1.50 -22.25 9.11
C SER A 73 -1.60 -23.11 10.38
N LEU A 74 -2.39 -22.65 11.34
CA LEU A 74 -2.60 -23.27 12.64
C LEU A 74 -4.02 -23.82 12.74
N MET A 75 -4.17 -24.94 13.44
CA MET A 75 -5.49 -25.45 13.84
C MET A 75 -5.90 -24.90 15.21
N GLU A 76 -7.20 -24.86 15.45
CA GLU A 76 -7.77 -24.50 16.74
C GLU A 76 -7.48 -25.59 17.78
N ARG A 77 -6.99 -25.20 18.95
CA ARG A 77 -6.71 -26.13 20.05
C ARG A 77 -6.71 -25.42 21.41
N PRO A 78 -7.05 -26.12 22.50
CA PRO A 78 -7.03 -25.53 23.84
C PRO A 78 -5.61 -25.26 24.36
N ARG A 79 -4.60 -26.00 23.87
CA ARG A 79 -3.20 -25.79 24.26
C ARG A 79 -2.62 -24.58 23.52
N PRO A 80 -2.13 -23.54 24.23
CA PRO A 80 -1.52 -22.39 23.58
C PRO A 80 -0.33 -22.75 22.67
N TYR A 81 -0.14 -21.96 21.62
CA TYR A 81 1.06 -21.98 20.78
C TYR A 81 2.15 -21.08 21.36
N HIS A 82 3.42 -21.39 21.14
CA HIS A 82 4.51 -20.47 21.46
C HIS A 82 4.66 -19.47 20.32
N LEU A 83 4.30 -18.20 20.57
CA LEU A 83 4.16 -17.21 19.51
C LEU A 83 5.44 -17.03 18.69
N THR A 84 6.59 -16.82 19.34
CA THR A 84 7.87 -16.58 18.65
C THR A 84 8.28 -17.77 17.78
N ILE A 85 8.14 -19.00 18.29
CA ILE A 85 8.42 -20.23 17.53
C ILE A 85 7.51 -20.33 16.30
N GLU A 86 6.23 -19.98 16.46
CA GLU A 86 5.26 -20.01 15.37
C GLU A 86 5.49 -18.94 14.30
N LEU A 87 5.91 -17.73 14.72
CA LEU A 87 6.32 -16.66 13.80
C LEU A 87 7.61 -17.05 13.06
N ALA A 88 8.58 -17.67 13.74
CA ALA A 88 9.78 -18.22 13.10
C ALA A 88 9.43 -19.30 12.08
N ARG A 89 8.53 -20.23 12.43
CA ARG A 89 8.02 -21.28 11.54
C ARG A 89 7.36 -20.68 10.30
N GLY A 90 6.49 -19.69 10.49
CA GLY A 90 5.77 -19.03 9.41
C GLY A 90 6.71 -18.29 8.46
N ALA A 91 7.60 -17.45 8.99
CA ALA A 91 8.58 -16.73 8.20
C ALA A 91 9.46 -17.68 7.37
N LEU A 92 10.03 -18.71 8.00
CA LEU A 92 10.91 -19.67 7.32
C LEU A 92 10.15 -20.49 6.26
N ASN A 93 8.91 -20.88 6.55
CA ASN A 93 8.06 -21.59 5.59
C ASN A 93 7.78 -20.71 4.36
N ARG A 94 7.45 -19.42 4.53
CA ARG A 94 7.23 -18.50 3.40
C ARG A 94 8.48 -18.35 2.54
N LEU A 95 9.65 -18.14 3.16
CA LEU A 95 10.93 -18.07 2.45
C LEU A 95 11.21 -19.33 1.63
N ARG A 96 11.10 -20.51 2.25
CA ARG A 96 11.39 -21.79 1.58
C ARG A 96 10.45 -22.06 0.41
N ASN A 97 9.15 -21.81 0.58
CA ASN A 97 8.16 -22.00 -0.47
C ASN A 97 8.40 -21.04 -1.63
N GLN A 98 8.62 -19.75 -1.34
CA GLN A 98 8.88 -18.76 -2.39
C GLN A 98 10.18 -19.06 -3.15
N TRP A 99 11.25 -19.41 -2.42
CA TRP A 99 12.53 -19.78 -3.03
C TRP A 99 12.39 -21.01 -3.93
N ALA A 100 11.69 -22.05 -3.47
CA ALA A 100 11.42 -23.24 -4.26
C ALA A 100 10.61 -22.90 -5.54
N ASN A 101 9.57 -22.09 -5.41
CA ASN A 101 8.72 -21.66 -6.54
C ASN A 101 9.53 -20.88 -7.58
N TRP A 102 10.31 -19.89 -7.16
CA TRP A 102 11.13 -19.11 -8.09
C TRP A 102 12.28 -19.91 -8.69
N LYS A 103 12.92 -20.80 -7.93
CA LYS A 103 13.95 -21.71 -8.46
C LYS A 103 13.38 -22.66 -9.50
N ALA A 104 12.17 -23.19 -9.27
CA ALA A 104 11.46 -24.01 -10.25
C ALA A 104 11.11 -23.21 -11.53
N ALA A 105 10.83 -21.92 -11.38
CA ALA A 105 10.63 -20.99 -12.50
C ALA A 105 11.96 -20.53 -13.17
N GLY A 106 13.12 -21.05 -12.74
CA GLY A 106 14.42 -20.76 -13.36
C GLY A 106 15.22 -19.62 -12.72
N LEU A 107 14.81 -19.12 -11.54
CA LEU A 107 15.60 -18.17 -10.77
C LEU A 107 16.95 -18.76 -10.37
N ARG A 108 18.02 -18.01 -10.63
CA ARG A 108 19.37 -18.32 -10.16
C ARG A 108 19.65 -17.43 -8.96
N THR A 109 19.87 -18.05 -7.82
CA THR A 109 20.15 -17.32 -6.58
C THR A 109 21.65 -17.24 -6.32
N SER A 110 22.05 -16.19 -5.63
CA SER A 110 23.40 -16.01 -5.10
C SER A 110 23.84 -17.21 -4.23
N PRO A 111 25.15 -17.50 -4.13
CA PRO A 111 25.65 -18.61 -3.32
C PRO A 111 25.40 -18.43 -1.81
N GLN A 112 25.21 -17.20 -1.35
CA GLN A 112 24.93 -16.86 0.05
C GLN A 112 23.53 -17.28 0.49
N LEU A 113 22.53 -17.27 -0.42
CA LEU A 113 21.15 -17.58 -0.05
C LEU A 113 20.97 -19.03 0.45
N PRO A 114 21.48 -20.07 -0.23
CA PRO A 114 21.44 -21.44 0.29
C PRO A 114 22.05 -21.59 1.70
N GLU A 115 23.16 -20.90 1.97
CA GLU A 115 23.84 -20.92 3.28
C GLU A 115 22.95 -20.32 4.38
N LEU A 116 22.36 -19.15 4.11
CA LEU A 116 21.40 -18.51 5.02
C LEU A 116 20.15 -19.37 5.27
N VAL A 117 19.60 -20.01 4.24
CA VAL A 117 18.45 -20.91 4.39
C VAL A 117 18.81 -22.14 5.22
N GLN A 118 20.02 -22.67 5.07
CA GLN A 118 20.50 -23.78 5.89
C GLN A 118 20.70 -23.36 7.36
N GLU A 119 21.31 -22.19 7.61
CA GLU A 119 21.51 -21.67 8.97
C GLU A 119 20.19 -21.39 9.68
N THR A 120 19.25 -20.70 9.02
CA THR A 120 17.90 -20.42 9.57
C THR A 120 17.15 -21.71 9.87
N THR A 121 17.23 -22.71 8.99
CA THR A 121 16.62 -24.03 9.23
C THR A 121 17.23 -24.72 10.44
N ARG A 122 18.56 -24.66 10.61
CA ARG A 122 19.24 -25.23 11.78
C ARG A 122 18.81 -24.55 13.08
N LEU A 123 18.78 -23.21 13.11
CA LEU A 123 18.32 -22.43 14.26
C LEU A 123 16.86 -22.73 14.62
N PHE A 124 15.99 -22.84 13.61
CA PHE A 124 14.60 -23.22 13.84
C PHE A 124 14.48 -24.61 14.46
N PHE A 125 15.25 -25.60 13.98
CA PHE A 125 15.25 -26.93 14.60
C PHE A 125 15.69 -26.89 16.05
N GLN A 126 16.75 -26.13 16.37
CA GLN A 126 17.20 -25.94 17.75
C GLN A 126 16.08 -25.35 18.60
N ALA A 127 15.45 -24.26 18.13
CA ALA A 127 14.35 -23.60 18.81
C ALA A 127 13.13 -24.49 19.10
N VAL A 128 12.82 -25.46 18.22
CA VAL A 128 11.68 -26.37 18.41
C VAL A 128 12.02 -27.56 19.31
N THR A 129 13.28 -28.00 19.32
CA THR A 129 13.72 -29.17 20.10
C THR A 129 14.19 -28.84 21.50
N ASP A 130 14.62 -27.61 21.76
CA ASP A 130 15.08 -27.17 23.07
C ASP A 130 13.89 -26.79 23.96
N ALA A 131 13.93 -27.20 25.23
CA ALA A 131 12.92 -26.88 26.24
C ALA A 131 13.41 -25.78 27.21
N SER A 132 14.60 -25.22 26.97
CA SER A 132 15.20 -24.13 27.75
C SER A 132 14.90 -22.75 27.16
N ASP A 133 15.27 -21.69 27.89
CA ASP A 133 15.17 -20.30 27.43
C ASP A 133 15.97 -20.01 26.15
N ALA A 134 16.92 -20.88 25.79
CA ALA A 134 17.67 -20.76 24.52
C ALA A 134 16.76 -20.93 23.29
N ALA A 135 15.67 -21.69 23.41
CA ALA A 135 14.70 -21.92 22.34
C ALA A 135 14.12 -20.61 21.77
N GLU A 136 13.84 -19.66 22.67
CA GLU A 136 13.25 -18.38 22.34
C GLU A 136 14.27 -17.46 21.64
N SER A 137 15.50 -17.42 22.13
CA SER A 137 16.61 -16.68 21.51
C SER A 137 16.91 -17.20 20.09
N ASP A 138 16.95 -18.52 19.92
CA ASP A 138 17.15 -19.16 18.63
C ASP A 138 15.99 -18.87 17.66
N ALA A 139 14.74 -18.84 18.15
CA ALA A 139 13.58 -18.46 17.35
C ALA A 139 13.65 -17.00 16.88
N GLN A 140 14.06 -16.06 17.75
CA GLN A 140 14.25 -14.66 17.39
C GLN A 140 15.36 -14.47 16.34
N ARG A 141 16.49 -15.16 16.52
CA ARG A 141 17.58 -15.15 15.55
C ARG A 141 17.16 -15.78 14.22
N CYS A 142 16.37 -16.84 14.26
CA CYS A 142 15.78 -17.46 13.08
C CYS A 142 14.91 -16.46 12.31
N ILE A 143 14.04 -15.70 12.98
CA ILE A 143 13.22 -14.65 12.36
C ILE A 143 14.10 -13.62 11.66
N ALA A 144 15.08 -13.05 12.37
CA ALA A 144 15.95 -12.01 11.82
C ALA A 144 16.70 -12.48 10.56
N LEU A 145 17.38 -13.62 10.64
CA LEU A 145 18.12 -14.19 9.50
C LEU A 145 17.20 -14.62 8.35
N THR A 146 15.96 -15.02 8.64
CA THR A 146 14.96 -15.32 7.61
C THR A 146 14.58 -14.06 6.83
N LEU A 147 14.41 -12.92 7.52
CA LEU A 147 14.13 -11.64 6.86
C LEU A 147 15.33 -11.17 6.03
N ASP A 148 16.57 -11.40 6.49
CA ASP A 148 17.79 -11.13 5.70
C ASP A 148 17.81 -11.98 4.42
N ALA A 149 17.50 -13.26 4.53
CA ALA A 149 17.41 -14.17 3.38
C ALA A 149 16.26 -13.80 2.42
N ILE A 150 15.15 -13.28 2.95
CA ILE A 150 14.04 -12.75 2.14
C ILE A 150 14.48 -11.55 1.31
N ASP A 151 15.20 -10.60 1.91
CA ASP A 151 15.70 -9.43 1.18
C ASP A 151 16.66 -9.83 0.06
N LEU A 152 17.57 -10.78 0.34
CA LEU A 152 18.51 -11.31 -0.66
C LEU A 152 17.77 -12.03 -1.80
N LEU A 153 16.79 -12.87 -1.48
CA LEU A 153 15.97 -13.57 -2.47
C LEU A 153 15.19 -12.59 -3.36
N ALA A 154 14.61 -11.55 -2.77
CA ALA A 154 13.90 -10.50 -3.50
C ALA A 154 14.84 -9.69 -4.41
N ALA A 155 16.06 -9.39 -3.96
CA ALA A 155 17.07 -8.71 -4.75
C ALA A 155 17.52 -9.57 -5.96
N ASP A 156 17.84 -10.85 -5.73
CA ASP A 156 18.20 -11.81 -6.79
C ASP A 156 17.09 -11.91 -7.85
N TYR A 157 15.83 -12.02 -7.41
CA TYR A 157 14.66 -12.02 -8.29
C TYR A 157 14.55 -10.74 -9.11
N SER A 158 14.57 -9.58 -8.44
CA SER A 158 14.37 -8.29 -9.09
C SER A 158 15.44 -8.02 -10.14
N GLN A 159 16.71 -8.30 -9.82
CA GLN A 159 17.83 -8.12 -10.73
C GLN A 159 17.70 -9.00 -11.97
N GLN A 160 17.42 -10.30 -11.80
CA GLN A 160 17.33 -11.23 -12.92
C GLN A 160 16.13 -10.92 -13.82
N VAL A 161 14.97 -10.61 -13.24
CA VAL A 161 13.77 -10.27 -14.02
C VAL A 161 13.95 -8.96 -14.76
N LEU A 162 14.52 -7.93 -14.14
CA LEU A 162 14.82 -6.67 -14.82
C LEU A 162 15.81 -6.88 -15.97
N GLN A 163 16.86 -7.69 -15.76
CA GLN A 163 17.81 -8.03 -16.83
C GLN A 163 17.12 -8.71 -18.02
N ILE A 164 16.20 -9.66 -17.77
CA ILE A 164 15.43 -10.32 -18.83
C ILE A 164 14.54 -9.31 -19.56
N ARG A 165 13.83 -8.43 -18.83
CA ARG A 165 12.99 -7.40 -19.46
C ARG A 165 13.82 -6.41 -20.30
N HIS A 166 15.03 -6.10 -19.86
CA HIS A 166 15.96 -5.24 -20.61
C HIS A 166 16.46 -5.84 -21.93
N GLN A 167 16.42 -7.17 -22.08
CA GLN A 167 16.71 -7.81 -23.37
C GLN A 167 15.63 -7.53 -24.40
N SER A 168 14.38 -7.34 -23.97
CA SER A 168 13.25 -7.02 -24.86
C SER A 168 13.16 -5.52 -25.14
N ALA A 169 13.43 -4.67 -24.14
CA ALA A 169 13.45 -3.22 -24.29
C ALA A 169 14.54 -2.61 -23.40
N PRO A 170 15.49 -1.83 -23.94
CA PRO A 170 16.56 -1.21 -23.15
C PRO A 170 16.04 -0.39 -21.97
N LYS A 171 14.86 0.21 -22.11
CA LYS A 171 14.13 0.93 -21.06
C LYS A 171 12.70 0.45 -20.99
N LEU A 172 12.19 0.30 -19.78
CA LEU A 172 10.80 -0.12 -19.55
C LEU A 172 9.85 1.05 -19.78
N ALA A 173 8.67 0.76 -20.34
CA ALA A 173 7.59 1.72 -20.51
C ALA A 173 6.82 2.02 -19.21
N THR A 174 7.22 1.41 -18.09
CA THR A 174 6.64 1.64 -16.76
C THR A 174 6.77 3.11 -16.38
N LEU A 175 5.66 3.70 -15.93
CA LEU A 175 5.59 5.09 -15.52
C LEU A 175 6.17 5.25 -14.13
N LEU A 176 6.95 6.31 -13.92
CA LEU A 176 7.35 6.77 -12.61
C LEU A 176 6.84 8.18 -12.43
N GLY A 177 5.92 8.36 -11.49
CA GLY A 177 5.29 9.63 -11.21
C GLY A 177 5.36 10.05 -9.76
N CYS A 178 4.99 11.30 -9.54
CA CYS A 178 4.80 11.86 -8.22
C CYS A 178 3.57 12.78 -8.27
N ASN A 179 2.88 12.88 -7.14
CA ASN A 179 1.82 13.85 -6.97
C ASN A 179 2.38 15.26 -7.20
N THR A 180 1.76 16.06 -8.05
CA THR A 180 2.24 17.43 -8.26
C THR A 180 1.76 18.39 -7.17
N GLU A 181 0.75 18.00 -6.41
CA GLU A 181 -0.09 18.89 -5.61
C GLU A 181 -0.73 19.96 -6.51
N ILE A 182 -1.49 20.89 -5.92
CA ILE A 182 -2.11 22.02 -6.65
C ILE A 182 -1.21 23.26 -6.62
N LYS A 183 -0.23 23.31 -5.70
CA LYS A 183 0.69 24.44 -5.59
C LYS A 183 1.81 24.34 -6.62
N PRO A 184 2.19 25.47 -7.27
CA PRO A 184 3.24 25.46 -8.27
C PRO A 184 4.58 25.09 -7.65
N LEU A 185 5.37 24.31 -8.39
CA LEU A 185 6.75 23.99 -8.03
C LEU A 185 7.65 25.22 -8.22
N ASN A 186 8.59 25.42 -7.31
CA ASN A 186 9.66 26.38 -7.53
C ASN A 186 10.63 25.86 -8.63
N LYS A 187 11.58 26.70 -9.06
CA LYS A 187 12.49 26.34 -10.16
C LYS A 187 13.37 25.12 -9.83
N ALA A 188 13.91 25.05 -8.61
CA ALA A 188 14.78 23.95 -8.20
C ALA A 188 14.00 22.63 -8.08
N GLU A 189 12.81 22.67 -7.49
CA GLU A 189 11.90 21.52 -7.42
C GLU A 189 11.49 21.05 -8.81
N THR A 190 11.22 21.98 -9.74
CA THR A 190 10.88 21.66 -11.13
C THR A 190 12.01 20.89 -11.82
N GLU A 191 13.25 21.34 -11.69
CA GLU A 191 14.41 20.67 -12.29
C GLU A 191 14.57 19.24 -11.75
N GLN A 192 14.48 19.06 -10.43
CA GLN A 192 14.58 17.74 -9.80
C GLN A 192 13.38 16.83 -10.13
N PHE A 193 12.18 17.40 -10.19
CA PHE A 193 10.96 16.66 -10.56
C PHE A 193 11.06 16.12 -11.99
N LEU A 194 11.45 16.95 -12.96
CA LEU A 194 11.55 16.55 -14.36
C LEU A 194 12.69 15.55 -14.61
N ALA A 195 13.79 15.66 -13.87
CA ALA A 195 14.86 14.67 -13.89
C ALA A 195 14.38 13.31 -13.36
N THR A 196 13.46 13.30 -12.39
CA THR A 196 13.05 12.07 -11.69
C THR A 196 11.78 11.42 -12.23
N PHE A 197 10.80 12.19 -12.73
CA PHE A 197 9.47 11.68 -13.08
C PHE A 197 9.11 11.87 -14.56
N ASN A 198 8.38 10.90 -15.12
CA ASN A 198 7.80 10.95 -16.47
C ASN A 198 6.26 11.03 -16.46
N LEU A 199 5.66 10.96 -15.28
CA LEU A 199 4.23 11.08 -15.02
C LEU A 199 3.99 12.10 -13.89
N ALA A 200 3.03 12.99 -14.09
CA ALA A 200 2.47 13.84 -13.05
C ALA A 200 1.12 13.26 -12.61
N ALA A 201 0.97 13.00 -11.31
CA ALA A 201 -0.33 12.73 -10.71
C ALA A 201 -0.92 14.04 -10.17
N THR A 202 -1.94 14.59 -10.81
CA THR A 202 -2.53 15.88 -10.43
C THR A 202 -3.86 15.66 -9.72
N PRO A 203 -3.98 16.06 -8.44
CA PRO A 203 -5.18 15.82 -7.66
C PRO A 203 -6.32 16.74 -8.11
N LEU A 204 -7.54 16.21 -8.09
CA LEU A 204 -8.78 16.92 -8.40
C LEU A 204 -9.70 16.94 -7.18
N CYS A 205 -9.23 17.59 -6.12
CA CYS A 205 -9.97 17.71 -4.86
C CYS A 205 -11.28 18.47 -5.07
N TRP A 206 -12.43 17.80 -4.95
CA TRP A 206 -13.74 18.41 -5.20
C TRP A 206 -14.00 19.57 -4.24
N LYS A 207 -13.66 19.41 -2.96
CA LYS A 207 -13.76 20.47 -1.95
C LYS A 207 -13.05 21.76 -2.37
N SER A 208 -11.82 21.67 -2.90
CA SER A 208 -11.06 22.84 -3.34
C SER A 208 -11.57 23.44 -4.66
N ILE A 209 -12.30 22.66 -5.47
CA ILE A 209 -12.86 23.12 -6.73
C ILE A 209 -14.22 23.79 -6.52
N GLU A 210 -15.05 23.26 -5.62
CA GLU A 210 -16.44 23.69 -5.41
C GLU A 210 -16.73 23.84 -3.91
N GLU A 211 -16.05 24.81 -3.29
CA GLU A 211 -16.22 25.13 -1.85
C GLU A 211 -17.69 25.45 -1.53
N ASN A 212 -18.35 26.23 -2.39
CA ASN A 212 -19.78 26.51 -2.34
C ASN A 212 -20.49 25.83 -3.51
N ALA A 213 -21.66 25.25 -3.26
CA ALA A 213 -22.44 24.56 -4.28
C ALA A 213 -22.73 25.47 -5.49
N GLY A 214 -22.34 25.04 -6.69
CA GLY A 214 -22.51 25.76 -7.94
C GLY A 214 -21.39 26.75 -8.29
N GLU A 215 -20.51 27.10 -7.35
CA GLU A 215 -19.39 28.01 -7.56
C GLU A 215 -18.09 27.22 -7.75
N ARG A 216 -17.67 27.04 -9.01
CA ARG A 216 -16.49 26.23 -9.35
C ARG A 216 -15.27 27.10 -9.70
N ASP A 217 -14.20 26.96 -8.92
CA ASP A 217 -12.88 27.52 -9.24
C ASP A 217 -11.92 26.42 -9.71
N TRP A 218 -11.53 26.50 -10.99
CA TRP A 218 -10.59 25.58 -11.61
C TRP A 218 -9.19 26.15 -11.75
N THR A 219 -8.97 27.41 -11.35
CA THR A 219 -7.79 28.21 -11.70
C THR A 219 -6.47 27.51 -11.34
N ALA A 220 -6.39 26.97 -10.13
CA ALA A 220 -5.16 26.33 -9.66
C ALA A 220 -4.89 24.98 -10.36
N VAL A 221 -5.95 24.19 -10.61
CA VAL A 221 -5.87 22.93 -11.35
C VAL A 221 -5.51 23.18 -12.82
N ASP A 222 -6.10 24.20 -13.45
CA ASP A 222 -5.80 24.60 -14.82
C ASP A 222 -4.31 24.92 -15.00
N GLN A 223 -3.77 25.75 -14.10
CA GLN A 223 -2.36 26.12 -14.10
C GLN A 223 -1.48 24.88 -13.97
N GLN A 224 -1.83 23.96 -13.08
CA GLN A 224 -1.04 22.76 -12.83
C GLN A 224 -1.08 21.77 -14.01
N ILE A 225 -2.25 21.50 -14.58
CA ILE A 225 -2.37 20.63 -15.77
C ILE A 225 -1.67 21.26 -16.96
N GLN A 226 -1.81 22.57 -17.18
CA GLN A 226 -1.11 23.27 -18.26
C GLN A 226 0.41 23.21 -18.07
N TRP A 227 0.90 23.37 -16.83
CA TRP A 227 2.32 23.22 -16.52
C TRP A 227 2.80 21.80 -16.87
N CYS A 228 2.08 20.75 -16.45
CA CYS A 228 2.46 19.37 -16.75
C CYS A 228 2.58 19.12 -18.26
N ARG A 229 1.62 19.65 -19.04
CA ARG A 229 1.63 19.57 -20.50
C ARG A 229 2.78 20.32 -21.14
N ASN A 230 3.06 21.53 -20.68
CA ASN A 230 4.19 22.33 -21.19
C ASN A 230 5.54 21.64 -20.96
N GLN A 231 5.66 20.85 -19.88
CA GLN A 231 6.86 20.05 -19.60
C GLN A 231 6.88 18.68 -20.30
N GLY A 232 5.84 18.34 -21.08
CA GLY A 232 5.76 17.06 -21.78
C GLY A 232 5.53 15.85 -20.88
N LEU A 233 5.03 16.05 -19.65
CA LEU A 233 4.71 14.97 -18.73
C LEU A 233 3.40 14.29 -19.13
N LYS A 234 3.32 12.97 -18.94
CA LYS A 234 2.01 12.30 -18.91
C LYS A 234 1.25 12.77 -17.68
N VAL A 235 -0.07 12.89 -17.79
CA VAL A 235 -0.92 13.39 -16.71
C VAL A 235 -1.90 12.30 -16.28
N CYS A 236 -1.82 11.89 -15.02
CA CYS A 236 -2.85 11.12 -14.33
C CYS A 236 -3.64 12.08 -13.46
N ALA A 237 -4.93 12.32 -13.73
CA ALA A 237 -5.72 13.28 -12.98
C ALA A 237 -6.79 12.58 -12.13
N GLY A 238 -6.98 13.04 -10.90
CA GLY A 238 -7.97 12.51 -9.97
C GLY A 238 -7.38 12.25 -8.57
N PRO A 239 -8.10 11.55 -7.68
CA PRO A 239 -9.40 10.94 -7.92
C PRO A 239 -10.49 11.97 -8.24
N LEU A 240 -11.46 11.61 -9.09
CA LEU A 240 -12.63 12.46 -9.35
C LEU A 240 -13.68 12.34 -8.23
N LEU A 241 -13.70 11.19 -7.56
CA LEU A 241 -14.54 10.93 -6.40
C LEU A 241 -13.70 10.29 -5.29
N ARG A 242 -13.73 10.89 -4.11
CA ARG A 242 -13.22 10.32 -2.86
C ARG A 242 -14.15 10.75 -1.75
N ILE A 243 -14.57 9.80 -0.91
CA ILE A 243 -15.58 10.02 0.14
C ILE A 243 -14.88 10.20 1.48
N ASP A 244 -14.30 11.39 1.67
CA ASP A 244 -13.77 11.84 2.96
C ASP A 244 -13.90 13.36 3.09
N SER A 245 -13.78 13.84 4.32
CA SER A 245 -13.94 15.25 4.75
C SER A 245 -12.92 16.22 4.16
N HIS A 246 -11.84 15.71 3.58
CA HIS A 246 -10.81 16.55 2.97
C HIS A 246 -11.08 16.74 1.47
N ASP A 247 -11.68 15.75 0.82
CA ASP A 247 -11.98 15.78 -0.61
C ASP A 247 -13.43 16.14 -0.95
N LEU A 248 -14.40 15.85 -0.07
CA LEU A 248 -15.80 16.24 -0.27
C LEU A 248 -16.09 17.66 0.21
N PRO A 249 -16.82 18.48 -0.58
CA PRO A 249 -17.35 19.75 -0.11
C PRO A 249 -18.28 19.60 1.09
N ASP A 250 -18.23 20.56 2.02
CA ASP A 250 -19.01 20.49 3.27
C ASP A 250 -20.53 20.48 3.03
N TRP A 251 -20.99 21.08 1.93
CA TRP A 251 -22.41 21.11 1.56
C TRP A 251 -22.96 19.76 1.10
N ILE A 252 -22.12 18.79 0.70
CA ILE A 252 -22.57 17.44 0.34
C ILE A 252 -23.14 16.70 1.56
N TYR A 253 -22.59 16.96 2.76
CA TYR A 253 -23.06 16.33 4.00
C TYR A 253 -24.50 16.70 4.37
N LEU A 254 -25.05 17.78 3.82
CA LEU A 254 -26.47 18.13 3.98
C LEU A 254 -27.41 17.11 3.30
N TRP A 255 -26.86 16.27 2.43
CA TRP A 255 -27.58 15.28 1.63
C TRP A 255 -27.25 13.84 2.05
N ASP A 256 -26.65 13.62 3.23
CA ASP A 256 -26.22 12.28 3.67
C ASP A 256 -27.36 11.23 3.62
N ASP A 257 -28.59 11.66 3.92
CA ASP A 257 -29.80 10.83 3.86
C ASP A 257 -30.42 10.70 2.44
N ASP A 258 -29.90 11.41 1.44
CA ASP A 258 -30.43 11.44 0.05
C ASP A 258 -29.37 11.00 -0.96
N PHE A 259 -29.25 9.68 -1.10
CA PHE A 259 -28.31 9.05 -2.02
C PHE A 259 -28.48 9.49 -3.48
N GLU A 260 -29.72 9.68 -3.96
CA GLU A 260 -29.98 10.03 -5.36
C GLU A 260 -29.49 11.45 -5.67
N ASN A 261 -29.59 12.37 -4.70
CA ASN A 261 -29.01 13.69 -4.85
C ASN A 261 -27.47 13.66 -4.81
N ILE A 262 -26.86 12.89 -3.89
CA ILE A 262 -25.40 12.68 -3.89
C ILE A 262 -24.94 12.14 -5.25
N GLN A 263 -25.61 11.11 -5.75
CA GLN A 263 -25.31 10.50 -7.05
C GLN A 263 -25.38 11.54 -8.18
N SER A 264 -26.41 12.38 -8.17
CA SER A 264 -26.57 13.47 -9.14
C SER A 264 -25.44 14.50 -9.08
N CYS A 265 -25.03 14.91 -7.87
CA CYS A 265 -23.89 15.82 -7.67
C CYS A 265 -22.57 15.21 -8.18
N VAL A 266 -22.33 13.93 -7.91
CA VAL A 266 -21.16 13.19 -8.40
C VAL A 266 -21.11 13.19 -9.92
N ILE A 267 -22.22 12.89 -10.59
CA ILE A 267 -22.30 12.93 -12.07
C ILE A 267 -21.90 14.31 -12.59
N GLN A 268 -22.49 15.37 -12.02
CA GLN A 268 -22.22 16.74 -12.47
C GLN A 268 -20.75 17.14 -12.28
N GLN A 269 -20.15 16.80 -11.14
CA GLN A 269 -18.75 17.12 -10.84
C GLN A 269 -17.80 16.35 -11.77
N VAL A 270 -18.00 15.04 -11.90
CA VAL A 270 -17.19 14.18 -12.77
C VAL A 270 -17.26 14.66 -14.21
N GLN A 271 -18.47 14.88 -14.74
CA GLN A 271 -18.63 15.35 -16.11
C GLN A 271 -18.01 16.74 -16.31
N ALA A 272 -18.11 17.65 -15.34
CA ALA A 272 -17.51 18.98 -15.45
C ALA A 272 -15.98 18.90 -15.52
N ALA A 273 -15.35 18.09 -14.66
CA ALA A 273 -13.91 17.87 -14.66
C ALA A 273 -13.43 17.26 -15.99
N VAL A 274 -14.11 16.20 -16.46
CA VAL A 274 -13.71 15.50 -17.70
C VAL A 274 -13.91 16.39 -18.93
N LYS A 275 -15.06 17.07 -19.04
CA LYS A 275 -15.33 18.01 -20.17
C LYS A 275 -14.25 19.09 -20.25
N ARG A 276 -13.76 19.57 -19.10
CA ARG A 276 -12.76 20.63 -19.02
C ARG A 276 -11.37 20.17 -19.47
N TYR A 277 -10.93 18.97 -19.05
CA TYR A 277 -9.55 18.51 -19.27
C TYR A 277 -9.41 17.39 -20.30
N ILE A 278 -10.44 17.11 -21.10
CA ILE A 278 -10.36 16.17 -22.22
C ILE A 278 -9.19 16.55 -23.16
N GLY A 279 -8.42 15.54 -23.57
CA GLY A 279 -7.20 15.73 -24.38
C GLY A 279 -5.98 16.29 -23.65
N SER A 280 -6.12 16.70 -22.38
CA SER A 280 -5.01 17.12 -21.51
C SER A 280 -4.58 16.02 -20.54
N VAL A 281 -5.51 15.15 -20.16
CA VAL A 281 -5.31 14.05 -19.23
C VAL A 281 -5.11 12.74 -19.99
N HIS A 282 -4.11 11.95 -19.58
CA HIS A 282 -3.78 10.67 -20.20
C HIS A 282 -4.44 9.49 -19.48
N ILE A 283 -4.59 9.58 -18.15
CA ILE A 283 -5.21 8.57 -17.30
C ILE A 283 -6.12 9.30 -16.31
N TRP A 284 -7.37 8.87 -16.22
CA TRP A 284 -8.30 9.37 -15.21
C TRP A 284 -8.39 8.39 -14.05
N ASN A 285 -8.14 8.87 -12.84
CA ASN A 285 -8.48 8.17 -11.62
C ASN A 285 -9.93 8.51 -11.26
N CYS A 286 -10.87 7.60 -11.53
CA CYS A 286 -12.30 7.85 -11.38
C CYS A 286 -12.71 7.97 -9.92
N ALA A 287 -12.25 7.04 -9.09
CA ALA A 287 -12.58 7.02 -7.69
C ALA A 287 -11.44 6.41 -6.87
N ALA A 288 -11.27 6.88 -5.63
CA ALA A 288 -10.31 6.34 -4.69
C ALA A 288 -10.91 6.16 -3.29
N GLY A 289 -10.45 5.14 -2.58
CA GLY A 289 -10.74 4.93 -1.15
C GLY A 289 -12.18 4.52 -0.84
N LEU A 290 -13.00 4.15 -1.83
CA LEU A 290 -14.40 3.73 -1.63
C LEU A 290 -14.53 2.42 -0.85
N ASN A 291 -13.46 1.63 -0.74
CA ASN A 291 -13.43 0.39 0.03
C ASN A 291 -13.29 0.60 1.54
N LEU A 292 -12.98 1.82 1.98
CA LEU A 292 -12.85 2.16 3.41
C LEU A 292 -14.15 2.72 3.98
N ALA A 293 -14.27 2.74 5.30
CA ALA A 293 -15.23 3.61 5.97
C ALA A 293 -15.00 5.07 5.55
N GLY A 294 -16.07 5.73 5.09
CA GLY A 294 -16.06 7.13 4.69
C GLY A 294 -16.84 7.96 5.71
N ASP A 295 -16.82 9.28 5.52
CA ASP A 295 -17.50 10.20 6.44
C ASP A 295 -19.01 10.32 6.18
N LEU A 296 -19.49 9.83 5.03
CA LEU A 296 -20.92 9.70 4.70
C LEU A 296 -21.44 8.32 5.13
N THR A 297 -22.71 8.25 5.54
CA THR A 297 -23.35 7.01 6.05
C THR A 297 -23.83 6.08 4.94
N LEU A 298 -22.98 5.85 3.95
CA LEU A 298 -23.29 5.05 2.76
C LEU A 298 -23.05 3.55 2.98
N SER A 299 -23.99 2.73 2.52
CA SER A 299 -23.84 1.27 2.47
C SER A 299 -22.78 0.83 1.44
N GLU A 300 -22.27 -0.40 1.54
CA GLU A 300 -21.34 -0.95 0.54
C GLU A 300 -21.94 -0.97 -0.87
N GLU A 301 -23.22 -1.32 -0.99
CA GLU A 301 -23.95 -1.30 -2.26
C GLU A 301 -24.02 0.11 -2.85
N GLN A 302 -24.28 1.13 -2.01
CA GLN A 302 -24.30 2.53 -2.42
C GLN A 302 -22.91 3.01 -2.88
N LYS A 303 -21.84 2.63 -2.17
CA LYS A 303 -20.47 2.95 -2.59
C LYS A 303 -20.10 2.30 -3.92
N LEU A 304 -20.52 1.04 -4.13
CA LEU A 304 -20.35 0.36 -5.42
C LEU A 304 -21.13 1.09 -6.53
N LYS A 305 -22.40 1.46 -6.29
CA LYS A 305 -23.22 2.23 -7.23
C LYS A 305 -22.59 3.59 -7.55
N LEU A 306 -21.96 4.27 -6.58
CA LEU A 306 -21.21 5.51 -6.83
C LEU A 306 -19.95 5.29 -7.67
N ALA A 307 -19.21 4.20 -7.45
CA ALA A 307 -18.06 3.85 -8.28
C ALA A 307 -18.46 3.66 -9.74
N VAL A 308 -19.53 2.89 -9.97
CA VAL A 308 -20.14 2.69 -11.30
C VAL A 308 -20.57 4.03 -11.91
N THR A 309 -21.29 4.84 -11.13
CA THR A 309 -21.76 6.16 -11.55
C THR A 309 -20.61 7.07 -11.98
N ALA A 310 -19.51 7.09 -11.23
CA ALA A 310 -18.34 7.90 -11.58
C ALA A 310 -17.71 7.40 -12.90
N ILE A 311 -17.60 6.10 -13.11
CA ILE A 311 -17.08 5.54 -14.37
C ILE A 311 -17.99 5.91 -15.55
N ASP A 312 -19.30 5.68 -15.41
CA ASP A 312 -20.28 5.96 -16.46
C ASP A 312 -20.29 7.45 -16.82
N ALA A 313 -20.24 8.33 -15.82
CA ALA A 313 -20.17 9.77 -16.03
C ALA A 313 -18.91 10.19 -16.81
N VAL A 314 -17.75 9.54 -16.59
CA VAL A 314 -16.57 9.77 -17.44
C VAL A 314 -16.82 9.25 -18.85
N ARG A 315 -17.36 8.03 -19.00
CA ARG A 315 -17.58 7.36 -20.29
C ARG A 315 -18.60 8.09 -21.18
N GLU A 316 -19.59 8.75 -20.60
CA GLU A 316 -20.54 9.60 -21.32
C GLU A 316 -19.85 10.78 -22.03
N VAL A 317 -18.77 11.31 -21.43
CA VAL A 317 -18.03 12.46 -21.97
C VAL A 317 -16.85 12.01 -22.84
N ASP A 318 -16.04 11.06 -22.34
CA ASP A 318 -14.89 10.49 -23.03
C ASP A 318 -14.94 8.96 -23.01
N ARG A 319 -15.48 8.40 -24.11
CA ARG A 319 -15.62 6.94 -24.30
C ARG A 319 -14.29 6.19 -24.38
N LYS A 320 -13.18 6.86 -24.71
CA LYS A 320 -11.89 6.21 -24.99
C LYS A 320 -10.82 6.49 -23.94
N ALA A 321 -11.08 7.40 -23.00
CA ALA A 321 -10.21 7.69 -21.88
C ALA A 321 -9.75 6.41 -21.14
N PRO A 322 -8.44 6.22 -20.91
CA PRO A 322 -7.96 5.23 -19.95
C PRO A 322 -8.43 5.58 -18.54
N LEU A 323 -9.13 4.66 -17.89
CA LEU A 323 -9.70 4.84 -16.55
C LEU A 323 -9.05 3.88 -15.55
N ILE A 324 -8.74 4.37 -14.37
CA ILE A 324 -8.37 3.55 -13.22
C ILE A 324 -9.29 3.84 -12.03
N ILE A 325 -9.39 2.87 -11.13
CA ILE A 325 -9.94 3.05 -9.78
C ILE A 325 -8.87 2.65 -8.79
N THR A 326 -8.69 3.46 -7.74
CA THR A 326 -7.70 3.21 -6.69
C THR A 326 -8.34 2.62 -5.44
N PHE A 327 -7.71 1.56 -4.91
CA PHE A 327 -8.10 0.90 -3.68
C PHE A 327 -7.05 1.12 -2.60
N ASP A 328 -7.51 1.54 -1.42
CA ASP A 328 -6.65 1.80 -0.27
C ASP A 328 -6.49 0.54 0.59
N GLN A 329 -5.32 0.35 1.21
CA GLN A 329 -5.00 -0.83 2.02
C GLN A 329 -5.29 -2.15 1.29
N PRO A 330 -4.48 -2.52 0.29
CA PRO A 330 -4.78 -3.71 -0.52
C PRO A 330 -4.79 -5.01 0.29
N TRP A 331 -4.16 -5.09 1.47
CA TRP A 331 -4.24 -6.23 2.39
C TRP A 331 -5.53 -6.26 3.23
N ALA A 332 -6.39 -5.25 3.08
CA ALA A 332 -7.68 -5.16 3.76
C ALA A 332 -7.57 -5.14 5.28
N GLU A 333 -6.51 -4.55 5.85
CA GLU A 333 -6.27 -4.61 7.30
C GLU A 333 -7.44 -4.05 8.11
N TYR A 334 -8.20 -3.09 7.57
CA TYR A 334 -9.40 -2.53 8.20
C TYR A 334 -10.50 -3.57 8.49
N LEU A 335 -10.59 -4.67 7.74
CA LEU A 335 -11.57 -5.75 7.96
C LEU A 335 -11.38 -6.49 9.29
N ARG A 336 -10.22 -6.32 9.95
CA ARG A 336 -10.01 -6.86 11.30
C ARG A 336 -10.93 -6.22 12.33
N THR A 337 -11.32 -4.96 12.11
CA THR A 337 -12.18 -4.18 13.01
C THR A 337 -13.55 -3.91 12.39
N GLU A 338 -13.59 -3.57 11.11
CA GLU A 338 -14.78 -3.14 10.39
C GLU A 338 -15.50 -4.34 9.76
N ALA A 339 -16.81 -4.41 9.94
CA ALA A 339 -17.65 -5.45 9.35
C ALA A 339 -18.10 -4.99 7.95
N PHE A 340 -17.24 -5.22 6.96
CA PHE A 340 -17.62 -5.11 5.55
C PHE A 340 -17.72 -6.50 4.94
N ASP A 341 -18.68 -6.66 4.04
CA ASP A 341 -18.93 -7.90 3.32
C ASP A 341 -17.87 -8.15 2.23
N LEU A 342 -17.37 -7.08 1.59
CA LEU A 342 -16.41 -7.18 0.49
C LEU A 342 -15.00 -6.74 0.90
N SER A 343 -14.02 -7.60 0.59
CA SER A 343 -12.62 -7.19 0.57
C SER A 343 -12.36 -6.21 -0.58
N PRO A 344 -11.29 -5.38 -0.54
CA PRO A 344 -10.93 -4.51 -1.65
C PRO A 344 -10.77 -5.29 -2.97
N LEU A 345 -10.23 -6.51 -2.90
CA LEU A 345 -10.05 -7.37 -4.07
C LEU A 345 -11.40 -7.84 -4.62
N HIS A 346 -12.35 -8.22 -3.76
CA HIS A 346 -13.71 -8.60 -4.16
C HIS A 346 -14.50 -7.41 -4.71
N PHE A 347 -14.31 -6.21 -4.14
CA PHE A 347 -14.88 -4.97 -4.67
C PHE A 347 -14.36 -4.70 -6.09
N ALA A 348 -13.04 -4.75 -6.28
CA ALA A 348 -12.42 -4.55 -7.59
C ALA A 348 -12.89 -5.59 -8.61
N ASP A 349 -12.94 -6.86 -8.22
CA ASP A 349 -13.43 -7.95 -9.05
C ASP A 349 -14.88 -7.75 -9.49
N ALA A 350 -15.77 -7.29 -8.59
CA ALA A 350 -17.16 -6.97 -8.93
C ALA A 350 -17.26 -5.88 -10.00
N LEU A 351 -16.44 -4.82 -9.91
CA LEU A 351 -16.40 -3.75 -10.90
C LEU A 351 -15.86 -4.22 -12.26
N ILE A 352 -14.88 -5.11 -12.27
CA ILE A 352 -14.29 -5.64 -13.50
C ILE A 352 -15.28 -6.57 -14.21
N ARG A 353 -15.97 -7.44 -13.47
CA ARG A 353 -17.01 -8.31 -14.02
C ARG A 353 -18.21 -7.55 -14.60
N ALA A 354 -18.43 -6.30 -14.14
CA ALA A 354 -19.44 -5.42 -14.72
C ALA A 354 -19.05 -4.82 -16.08
N ASP A 355 -17.83 -5.09 -16.58
CA ASP A 355 -17.32 -4.67 -17.90
C ASP A 355 -17.45 -3.16 -18.17
N LEU A 356 -17.13 -2.35 -17.16
CA LEU A 356 -17.25 -0.87 -17.19
C LEU A 356 -16.15 -0.19 -18.03
N GLY A 357 -15.31 -0.98 -18.72
CA GLY A 357 -14.18 -0.49 -19.50
C GLY A 357 -13.05 0.09 -18.65
N ILE A 358 -12.81 -0.44 -17.45
CA ILE A 358 -11.67 -0.06 -16.61
C ILE A 358 -10.36 -0.50 -17.29
N ALA A 359 -9.40 0.41 -17.41
CA ALA A 359 -8.13 0.17 -18.10
C ALA A 359 -7.01 -0.30 -17.16
N GLY A 360 -7.15 -0.08 -15.85
CA GLY A 360 -6.18 -0.46 -14.84
C GLY A 360 -6.69 -0.27 -13.42
N ILE A 361 -5.93 -0.75 -12.44
CA ILE A 361 -6.25 -0.67 -11.01
C ILE A 361 -5.14 0.10 -10.30
N GLY A 362 -5.52 1.08 -9.49
CA GLY A 362 -4.64 1.76 -8.55
C GLY A 362 -4.59 1.01 -7.22
N LEU A 363 -3.40 0.82 -6.65
CA LEU A 363 -3.25 0.30 -5.28
C LEU A 363 -2.54 1.36 -4.42
N GLU A 364 -3.24 1.90 -3.43
CA GLU A 364 -2.67 2.87 -2.48
C GLU A 364 -2.07 2.15 -1.28
N ILE A 365 -0.74 2.25 -1.16
CA ILE A 365 0.08 1.58 -0.15
C ILE A 365 0.84 2.63 0.65
N ASN A 366 0.27 2.97 1.81
CA ASN A 366 0.83 3.95 2.75
C ASN A 366 1.50 3.21 3.91
N LEU A 367 2.82 3.02 3.84
CA LEU A 367 3.54 2.10 4.71
C LEU A 367 3.93 2.72 6.04
N GLY A 368 3.72 1.99 7.14
CA GLY A 368 4.15 2.40 8.48
C GLY A 368 3.24 3.45 9.12
N TYR A 369 2.04 3.68 8.58
CA TYR A 369 1.06 4.61 9.14
C TYR A 369 -0.13 3.88 9.76
N SER A 370 -0.70 4.44 10.82
CA SER A 370 -2.00 4.02 11.38
C SER A 370 -2.69 5.20 12.07
N PRO A 371 -4.03 5.36 11.97
CA PRO A 371 -4.95 4.57 11.15
C PRO A 371 -4.77 4.85 9.65
N ARG A 372 -5.54 4.15 8.80
CA ARG A 372 -5.61 4.32 7.34
C ARG A 372 -4.37 3.95 6.51
N GLY A 373 -3.22 3.67 7.13
CA GLY A 373 -2.07 3.07 6.45
C GLY A 373 -2.03 1.54 6.50
N SER A 374 -1.01 0.98 5.85
CA SER A 374 -0.65 -0.43 5.90
C SER A 374 0.55 -0.65 6.83
N LEU A 375 0.50 -1.76 7.57
CA LEU A 375 1.60 -2.17 8.43
C LEU A 375 2.87 -2.45 7.63
N PHE A 376 4.04 -2.25 8.25
CA PHE A 376 5.32 -2.51 7.60
C PHE A 376 5.50 -4.01 7.33
N ARG A 377 5.97 -4.37 6.14
CA ARG A 377 6.04 -5.75 5.63
C ARG A 377 7.35 -6.01 4.91
N ASP A 378 7.73 -7.28 4.81
CA ASP A 378 8.90 -7.69 4.03
C ASP A 378 8.61 -7.71 2.51
N PRO A 379 9.65 -7.68 1.66
CA PRO A 379 9.47 -7.66 0.21
C PRO A 379 8.67 -8.84 -0.39
N LEU A 380 8.66 -10.02 0.23
CA LEU A 380 7.87 -11.13 -0.30
C LEU A 380 6.37 -10.89 -0.16
N GLU A 381 5.92 -10.27 0.95
CA GLU A 381 4.51 -9.88 1.10
C GLU A 381 4.08 -8.92 0.00
N PHE A 382 4.93 -7.94 -0.36
CA PHE A 382 4.64 -7.05 -1.50
C PHE A 382 4.56 -7.83 -2.79
N SER A 383 5.55 -8.67 -3.08
CA SER A 383 5.56 -9.50 -4.29
C SER A 383 4.27 -10.32 -4.41
N GLN A 384 3.89 -11.01 -3.34
CA GLN A 384 2.70 -11.87 -3.31
C GLN A 384 1.41 -11.05 -3.44
N GLN A 385 1.35 -9.88 -2.82
CA GLN A 385 0.19 -9.00 -2.92
C GLN A 385 0.03 -8.47 -4.35
N ILE A 386 1.10 -8.04 -5.00
CA ILE A 386 1.05 -7.63 -6.40
C ILE A 386 0.63 -8.79 -7.31
N ASP A 387 1.18 -9.99 -7.09
CA ASP A 387 0.80 -11.18 -7.85
C ASP A 387 -0.69 -11.55 -7.65
N ARG A 388 -1.22 -11.37 -6.43
CA ARG A 388 -2.65 -11.59 -6.12
C ARG A 388 -3.56 -10.62 -6.88
N TRP A 389 -3.24 -9.33 -6.89
CA TRP A 389 -4.03 -8.34 -7.63
C TRP A 389 -3.88 -8.49 -9.15
N ALA A 390 -2.74 -8.98 -9.63
CA ALA A 390 -2.51 -9.23 -11.05
C ALA A 390 -3.42 -10.31 -11.64
N VAL A 391 -4.01 -11.20 -10.81
CA VAL A 391 -4.99 -12.20 -11.25
C VAL A 391 -6.22 -11.57 -11.90
N LEU A 392 -6.57 -10.33 -11.53
CA LEU A 392 -7.67 -9.59 -12.14
C LEU A 392 -7.43 -9.23 -13.62
N GLY A 393 -6.21 -9.44 -14.14
CA GLY A 393 -5.89 -9.29 -15.56
C GLY A 393 -5.75 -7.85 -16.04
N LEU A 394 -5.82 -6.87 -15.14
CA LEU A 394 -5.65 -5.46 -15.45
C LEU A 394 -4.25 -4.93 -15.04
N PRO A 395 -3.70 -3.96 -15.79
CA PRO A 395 -2.52 -3.19 -15.38
C PRO A 395 -2.65 -2.58 -13.98
N LEU A 396 -1.58 -2.65 -13.19
CA LEU A 396 -1.51 -2.06 -11.86
C LEU A 396 -0.71 -0.76 -11.86
N ILE A 397 -1.23 0.26 -11.17
CA ILE A 397 -0.52 1.49 -10.82
C ILE A 397 -0.42 1.55 -9.30
N LEU A 398 0.80 1.59 -8.78
CA LEU A 398 1.03 1.59 -7.33
C LEU A 398 1.23 3.02 -6.85
N PHE A 399 0.46 3.44 -5.86
CA PHE A 399 0.60 4.70 -5.16
C PHE A 399 1.29 4.42 -3.83
N LEU A 400 2.48 5.00 -3.63
CA LEU A 400 3.33 4.71 -2.48
C LEU A 400 3.55 5.95 -1.63
N THR A 401 3.46 5.77 -0.31
CA THR A 401 3.92 6.73 0.70
C THR A 401 4.72 6.00 1.76
N VAL A 402 5.87 6.58 2.14
CA VAL A 402 6.74 6.06 3.20
C VAL A 402 7.22 7.24 4.04
N PRO A 403 7.15 7.14 5.39
CA PRO A 403 7.61 8.21 6.27
C PRO A 403 9.14 8.33 6.26
N SER A 404 9.63 9.55 6.46
CA SER A 404 11.06 9.81 6.71
C SER A 404 11.34 10.27 8.15
N SER A 405 10.32 10.39 8.99
CA SER A 405 10.41 10.75 10.41
C SER A 405 9.16 10.27 11.14
N ASN A 406 9.27 10.07 12.45
CA ASN A 406 8.16 9.77 13.36
C ASN A 406 7.81 10.95 14.29
N THR A 407 8.39 12.12 14.06
CA THR A 407 8.08 13.32 14.84
C THR A 407 6.65 13.80 14.54
N PRO A 408 5.95 14.42 15.51
CA PRO A 408 4.66 15.04 15.24
C PRO A 408 4.77 16.04 14.08
N ASP A 409 3.87 15.93 13.11
CA ASP A 409 3.81 16.83 11.96
C ASP A 409 2.53 17.68 12.05
N PRO A 410 2.63 19.01 12.27
CA PRO A 410 1.47 19.87 12.37
C PRO A 410 0.76 20.09 11.02
N ASN A 411 1.41 19.79 9.89
CA ASN A 411 0.85 19.95 8.55
C ASN A 411 0.16 18.67 8.04
N SER A 412 0.30 17.54 8.74
CA SER A 412 -0.42 16.32 8.41
C SER A 412 -1.91 16.51 8.70
N ARG A 413 -2.74 16.39 7.67
CA ARG A 413 -4.20 16.48 7.73
C ARG A 413 -4.81 15.34 8.53
N ARG A 414 -4.17 14.17 8.49
CA ARG A 414 -4.61 13.02 9.28
C ARG A 414 -3.85 12.96 10.60
N ASN A 415 -4.60 12.64 11.65
CA ASN A 415 -4.06 12.21 12.94
C ASN A 415 -3.51 10.76 12.83
N CYS A 416 -2.59 10.55 11.89
CA CYS A 416 -1.88 9.29 11.68
C CYS A 416 -0.63 9.25 12.54
N GLN A 417 -0.43 8.14 13.23
CA GLN A 417 0.80 7.80 13.92
C GLN A 417 1.71 7.06 12.96
N VAL A 418 3.01 7.39 13.03
CA VAL A 418 4.07 6.68 12.33
C VAL A 418 4.59 5.58 13.24
N HIS A 419 4.58 4.34 12.77
CA HIS A 419 5.03 3.17 13.52
C HIS A 419 6.29 2.58 12.88
N LEU A 420 7.32 2.36 13.72
CA LEU A 420 8.49 1.54 13.40
C LEU A 420 9.02 0.80 14.64
N GLY A 421 8.21 0.75 15.71
CA GLY A 421 8.66 0.23 16.99
C GLY A 421 9.65 1.17 17.70
N ASP A 422 10.73 0.60 18.23
CA ASP A 422 11.76 1.32 18.99
C ASP A 422 12.74 2.12 18.11
N LYS A 423 12.69 1.93 16.79
CA LYS A 423 13.53 2.66 15.83
C LYS A 423 12.78 3.92 15.38
N SER A 424 13.49 5.04 15.23
CA SER A 424 12.93 6.22 14.57
C SER A 424 13.20 6.17 13.08
N TRP A 425 12.20 6.53 12.28
CA TRP A 425 12.39 6.73 10.85
C TRP A 425 13.38 7.86 10.59
N THR A 426 14.24 7.67 9.59
CA THR A 426 15.09 8.72 9.04
C THR A 426 14.91 8.84 7.52
N PRO A 427 15.36 9.94 6.89
CA PRO A 427 15.38 10.05 5.43
C PRO A 427 16.21 8.96 4.74
N GLU A 428 17.23 8.42 5.41
CA GLU A 428 18.01 7.27 4.95
C GLU A 428 17.20 5.97 5.00
N ASP A 429 16.39 5.75 6.04
CA ASP A 429 15.50 4.59 6.09
C ASP A 429 14.44 4.63 4.98
N GLN A 430 13.90 5.81 4.68
CA GLN A 430 12.99 6.03 3.54
C GLN A 430 13.69 5.65 2.22
N ARG A 431 14.95 6.07 2.05
CA ARG A 431 15.78 5.74 0.88
C ARG A 431 16.07 4.24 0.78
N ASP A 432 16.49 3.61 1.87
CA ASP A 432 16.80 2.17 1.91
C ASP A 432 15.58 1.32 1.56
N LEU A 433 14.38 1.77 1.96
CA LEU A 433 13.13 1.10 1.59
C LEU A 433 12.84 1.26 0.09
N VAL A 434 13.04 2.46 -0.47
CA VAL A 434 12.88 2.72 -1.91
C VAL A 434 13.83 1.83 -2.73
N GLU A 435 15.11 1.79 -2.37
CA GLU A 435 16.13 0.99 -3.06
C GLU A 435 15.84 -0.51 -3.00
N ARG A 436 15.14 -0.97 -1.97
CA ARG A 436 14.76 -2.38 -1.80
C ARG A 436 13.45 -2.74 -2.50
N LEU A 437 12.40 -1.94 -2.31
CA LEU A 437 11.06 -2.25 -2.79
C LEU A 437 10.85 -1.87 -4.25
N VAL A 438 11.28 -0.68 -4.68
CA VAL A 438 10.95 -0.18 -6.03
C VAL A 438 11.48 -1.10 -7.12
N PRO A 439 12.73 -1.60 -7.11
CA PRO A 439 13.20 -2.57 -8.11
C PRO A 439 12.33 -3.82 -8.20
N LEU A 440 11.89 -4.35 -7.05
CA LEU A 440 10.99 -5.50 -7.00
C LEU A 440 9.65 -5.18 -7.66
N LEU A 441 9.04 -4.04 -7.31
CA LEU A 441 7.74 -3.64 -7.85
C LEU A 441 7.81 -3.42 -9.37
N ILE A 442 8.79 -2.67 -9.87
CA ILE A 442 8.92 -2.42 -11.31
C ILE A 442 9.34 -3.66 -12.09
N SER A 443 9.93 -4.68 -11.44
CA SER A 443 10.26 -5.95 -12.08
C SER A 443 9.00 -6.73 -12.49
N LYS A 444 7.89 -6.57 -11.75
CA LYS A 444 6.62 -7.24 -12.01
C LYS A 444 5.99 -6.75 -13.32
N GLN A 445 5.55 -7.68 -14.17
CA GLN A 445 4.98 -7.34 -15.48
C GLN A 445 3.62 -6.65 -15.38
N SER A 446 2.84 -6.96 -14.35
CA SER A 446 1.55 -6.32 -14.07
C SER A 446 1.68 -4.85 -13.68
N VAL A 447 2.84 -4.42 -13.16
CA VAL A 447 3.06 -3.04 -12.70
C VAL A 447 3.44 -2.14 -13.88
N HIS A 448 2.51 -1.26 -14.24
CA HIS A 448 2.64 -0.31 -15.34
C HIS A 448 2.97 1.10 -14.85
N GLY A 449 2.76 1.40 -13.58
CA GLY A 449 3.12 2.69 -12.99
C GLY A 449 3.43 2.59 -11.50
N LEU A 450 4.34 3.45 -11.06
CA LEU A 450 4.62 3.75 -9.67
C LEU A 450 4.45 5.26 -9.48
N VAL A 451 3.60 5.67 -8.55
CA VAL A 451 3.34 7.07 -8.21
C VAL A 451 3.71 7.27 -6.76
N TRP A 452 4.57 8.24 -6.47
CA TRP A 452 4.80 8.67 -5.11
C TRP A 452 3.70 9.66 -4.70
N SER A 453 2.93 9.35 -3.65
CA SER A 453 1.66 10.04 -3.38
C SER A 453 1.82 11.45 -2.77
N GLN A 454 2.96 11.77 -2.17
CA GLN A 454 3.22 13.06 -1.50
C GLN A 454 4.52 13.69 -1.96
N ARG A 455 4.47 14.91 -2.48
CA ARG A 455 5.67 15.58 -3.00
C ARG A 455 6.47 16.24 -1.90
N CYS A 456 5.84 17.05 -1.07
CA CYS A 456 6.53 17.93 -0.12
C CYS A 456 5.84 17.93 1.25
N ASP A 457 6.63 18.05 2.32
CA ASP A 457 6.10 18.11 3.70
C ASP A 457 5.78 19.54 4.17
N ALA A 458 6.08 20.56 3.35
CA ALA A 458 5.84 21.96 3.71
C ALA A 458 4.34 22.35 3.68
N ASN A 459 3.54 21.66 2.86
CA ASN A 459 2.14 21.96 2.64
C ASN A 459 1.23 21.03 3.44
N PRO A 460 -0.05 21.39 3.68
CA PRO A 460 -1.01 20.46 4.28
C PRO A 460 -1.15 19.19 3.42
N HIS A 461 -0.79 18.04 3.99
CA HIS A 461 -0.63 16.78 3.27
C HIS A 461 -1.29 15.60 4.02
N GLU A 462 -1.45 14.45 3.36
CA GLU A 462 -2.26 13.35 3.92
C GLU A 462 -1.53 12.58 5.03
N PHE A 463 -0.23 12.34 4.88
CA PHE A 463 0.57 11.51 5.79
C PHE A 463 1.83 12.23 6.27
N PRO A 464 2.17 12.15 7.57
CA PRO A 464 3.31 12.87 8.12
C PRO A 464 4.63 12.40 7.48
N HIS A 465 5.49 13.36 7.14
CA HIS A 465 6.85 13.13 6.62
C HIS A 465 6.94 12.21 5.39
N GLY A 466 5.88 12.09 4.59
CA GLY A 466 5.80 11.22 3.41
C GLY A 466 6.40 11.82 2.14
N GLY A 467 6.79 13.09 2.17
CA GLY A 467 7.30 13.84 1.03
C GLY A 467 8.67 13.37 0.54
N LEU A 468 8.98 13.69 -0.72
CA LEU A 468 10.34 13.60 -1.30
C LEU A 468 11.13 14.90 -1.11
N PHE A 469 10.43 15.99 -0.76
CA PHE A 469 11.02 17.24 -0.31
C PHE A 469 10.60 17.47 1.14
N ASP A 470 11.50 17.98 1.97
CA ASP A 470 11.20 18.31 3.36
C ASP A 470 10.38 19.61 3.48
N ALA A 471 10.12 20.05 4.70
CA ALA A 471 9.37 21.28 4.99
C ALA A 471 10.13 22.56 4.56
N GLN A 472 11.41 22.47 4.25
CA GLN A 472 12.25 23.55 3.73
C GLN A 472 12.37 23.52 2.20
N HIS A 473 11.67 22.61 1.52
CA HIS A 473 11.76 22.34 0.08
C HIS A 473 13.11 21.77 -0.37
N GLU A 474 13.91 21.23 0.55
CA GLU A 474 15.14 20.54 0.21
C GLU A 474 14.86 19.07 -0.17
N PRO A 475 15.54 18.53 -1.19
CA PRO A 475 15.31 17.17 -1.65
C PRO A 475 15.82 16.14 -0.64
N LYS A 476 14.99 15.14 -0.34
CA LYS A 476 15.38 14.01 0.50
C LYS A 476 16.17 12.95 -0.29
N PRO A 477 16.98 12.11 0.37
CA PRO A 477 17.79 11.08 -0.30
C PRO A 477 16.98 10.09 -1.16
N ALA A 478 15.72 9.81 -0.79
CA ALA A 478 14.83 8.94 -1.56
C ALA A 478 14.58 9.44 -3.00
N LEU A 479 14.58 10.76 -3.23
CA LEU A 479 14.40 11.35 -4.55
C LEU A 479 15.55 10.97 -5.50
N GLU A 480 16.78 11.00 -5.00
CA GLU A 480 17.97 10.62 -5.75
C GLU A 480 17.93 9.14 -6.16
N SER A 481 17.50 8.26 -5.26
CA SER A 481 17.38 6.83 -5.54
C SER A 481 16.30 6.55 -6.59
N LEU A 482 15.16 7.26 -6.53
CA LEU A 482 14.13 7.18 -7.58
C LEU A 482 14.66 7.67 -8.95
N ARG A 483 15.43 8.76 -8.97
CA ARG A 483 16.06 9.27 -10.20
C ARG A 483 17.03 8.26 -10.79
N SER A 484 17.93 7.71 -9.97
CA SER A 484 18.89 6.68 -10.37
C SER A 484 18.18 5.43 -10.91
N LEU A 485 17.08 5.02 -10.29
CA LEU A 485 16.27 3.89 -10.76
C LEU A 485 15.60 4.18 -12.11
N ARG A 486 15.06 5.39 -12.32
CA ARG A 486 14.55 5.81 -13.63
C ARG A 486 15.65 5.80 -14.68
N GLU A 487 16.78 6.45 -14.42
CA GLU A 487 17.93 6.51 -15.32
C GLU A 487 18.51 5.14 -15.67
N LYS A 488 18.37 4.16 -14.77
CA LYS A 488 18.80 2.79 -15.03
C LYS A 488 17.74 1.97 -15.78
N HIS A 489 16.47 2.04 -15.38
CA HIS A 489 15.47 1.06 -15.78
C HIS A 489 14.33 1.59 -16.65
N LEU A 490 13.95 2.86 -16.50
CA LEU A 490 12.70 3.41 -17.05
C LEU A 490 12.95 4.49 -18.13
N ASN A 491 11.92 4.79 -18.91
CA ASN A 491 11.95 5.86 -19.94
C ASN A 491 11.85 7.28 -19.36
#